data_AF-A0A624AWV3-F1
#
_entry.id   AF-A0A624AWV3-F1
#
_cell.length_a   1.000
_cell.length_b   1.000
_cell.length_c   1.000
_cell.angle_alpha   90.00
_cell.angle_beta   90.00
_cell.angle_gamma   90.00
#
_symmetry.space_group_name_H-M   'P 1'
#
loop_
_entity.id
_entity.type
_entity.pdbx_description
1 polymer ?
#
loop_
_entity_poly.entity_id
_entity_poly.type
_entity_poly.pdbx_seq_one_letter_code
_entity_poly.pdbx_strand_id
1 'polypeptide(L)'
;IVSTLGRNGSIHLGRPADKITLRDIYLSVIEDKKLWASRPDVPARCVVSANACWYFKSVADEAEQASLNVLARHTVASALEAVKNADTSGCDPVPEMIARFKKAH
;
A
#
# COMPACT_ATOMS: atom_id res chain seq x y z
N ILE A 1 -5.87 -6.72 9.79
CA ILE A 1 -6.42 -8.06 9.48
C ILE A 1 -6.80 -8.75 10.78
N VAL A 2 -7.69 -9.74 10.74
CA VAL A 2 -8.00 -10.60 11.90
C VAL A 2 -7.65 -12.03 11.51
N SER A 3 -6.87 -12.69 12.36
CA SER A 3 -6.43 -14.07 12.17
C SER A 3 -7.00 -14.94 13.29
N THR A 4 -7.62 -16.05 12.91
CA THR A 4 -8.11 -17.07 13.84
C THR A 4 -7.20 -18.29 13.74
N LEU A 5 -6.68 -18.79 14.87
CA LEU A 5 -5.80 -19.97 14.91
C LEU A 5 -6.61 -21.25 15.15
N GLY A 6 -6.18 -22.37 14.58
CA GLY A 6 -6.75 -23.71 14.83
C GLY A 6 -6.98 -24.51 13.55
N ARG A 7 -7.60 -25.69 13.68
CA ARG A 7 -7.93 -26.59 12.55
C ARG A 7 -8.74 -25.89 11.44
N ASN A 8 -9.54 -24.91 11.81
CA ASN A 8 -10.34 -24.08 10.90
C ASN A 8 -9.88 -22.62 10.93
N GLY A 9 -8.57 -22.40 11.08
CA GLY A 9 -8.00 -21.06 11.09
C GLY A 9 -8.29 -20.29 9.81
N SER A 10 -8.42 -18.97 9.92
CA SER A 10 -8.85 -18.12 8.82
C SER A 10 -8.28 -16.71 8.96
N ILE A 11 -8.20 -15.99 7.83
CA ILE A 11 -7.82 -14.58 7.80
C ILE A 11 -8.96 -13.80 7.15
N HIS A 12 -9.39 -12.75 7.82
CA HIS A 12 -10.42 -11.84 7.29
C HIS A 12 -9.98 -10.38 7.46
N LEU A 13 -10.64 -9.50 6.70
CA LEU A 13 -10.48 -8.06 6.90
C LEU A 13 -10.96 -7.70 8.30
N GLY A 14 -10.16 -6.92 9.03
CA GLY A 14 -10.51 -6.50 10.40
C GLY A 14 -11.55 -5.37 10.46
N ARG A 15 -11.92 -4.81 9.31
CA ARG A 15 -12.96 -3.80 9.13
C ARG A 15 -13.49 -3.87 7.69
N PRO A 16 -14.66 -3.27 7.40
CA PRO A 16 -15.24 -3.28 6.05
C PRO A 16 -14.30 -2.76 4.96
N ALA A 17 -14.35 -3.36 3.77
CA ALA A 17 -13.42 -3.06 2.67
C ALA A 17 -13.56 -1.64 2.10
N ASP A 18 -14.73 -1.02 2.24
CA ASP A 18 -15.00 0.40 1.92
C ASP A 18 -14.42 1.37 2.96
N LYS A 19 -13.94 0.87 4.10
CA LYS A 19 -13.28 1.66 5.15
C LYS A 19 -11.76 1.47 5.18
N ILE A 20 -11.20 0.61 4.33
CA ILE A 20 -9.75 0.39 4.22
C ILE A 20 -9.27 1.12 2.98
N THR A 21 -8.47 2.17 3.14
CA THR A 21 -7.86 2.86 2.00
C THR A 21 -6.59 2.14 1.54
N LEU A 22 -6.19 2.33 0.28
CA LEU A 22 -4.90 1.84 -0.21
C LEU A 22 -3.74 2.53 0.52
N ARG A 23 -3.94 3.76 1.01
CA ARG A 23 -2.98 4.45 1.88
C ARG A 23 -2.76 3.68 3.18
N ASP A 24 -3.83 3.17 3.82
CA ASP A 24 -3.70 2.41 5.06
C ASP A 24 -2.88 1.13 4.85
N ILE A 25 -3.05 0.47 3.70
CA ILE A 25 -2.25 -0.69 3.30
C ILE A 25 -0.79 -0.28 3.07
N TYR A 26 -0.56 0.78 2.29
CA TYR A 26 0.78 1.27 1.98
C TYR A 26 1.58 1.59 3.25
N LEU A 27 1.00 2.38 4.16
CA LEU A 27 1.64 2.74 5.43
C LEU A 27 1.90 1.52 6.32
N SER A 28 1.00 0.54 6.33
CA SER A 28 1.18 -0.69 7.11
C SER A 28 2.32 -1.58 6.60
N VAL A 29 2.69 -1.48 5.31
CA VAL A 29 3.73 -2.31 4.68
C VAL A 29 5.08 -1.60 4.60
N ILE A 30 5.06 -0.29 4.35
CA ILE A 30 6.28 0.52 4.22
C ILE A 30 6.84 0.94 5.58
N GLU A 31 5.99 0.96 6.62
CA GLU A 31 6.38 1.40 7.97
C GLU A 31 7.03 2.80 7.90
N ASP A 32 8.21 2.99 8.49
CA ASP A 32 8.94 4.26 8.53
C ASP A 32 9.95 4.45 7.38
N LYS A 33 9.90 3.61 6.34
CA LYS A 33 10.82 3.72 5.20
C LYS A 33 10.45 4.92 4.34
N LYS A 34 11.30 5.93 4.39
CA LYS A 34 11.16 7.17 3.60
C LYS A 34 11.62 6.99 2.15
N LEU A 35 10.95 7.72 1.26
CA LEU A 35 11.37 7.84 -0.15
C LEU A 35 12.81 8.35 -0.31
N TRP A 36 13.26 9.25 0.58
CA TRP A 36 14.61 9.82 0.57
C TRP A 36 15.37 9.47 1.84
N ALA A 37 16.53 8.82 1.67
CA ALA A 37 17.47 8.52 2.75
C ALA A 37 18.52 9.63 2.85
N SER A 38 18.30 10.61 3.73
CA SER A 38 19.26 11.69 3.98
C SER A 38 20.60 11.14 4.47
N ARG A 39 21.71 11.75 4.05
CA ARG A 39 23.08 11.39 4.43
C ARG A 39 23.73 12.55 5.20
N PRO A 40 23.42 12.72 6.49
CA PRO A 40 23.86 13.87 7.28
C PRO A 40 25.38 13.90 7.50
N ASP A 41 26.07 12.77 7.34
CA ASP A 41 27.50 12.64 7.64
C ASP A 41 28.43 13.19 6.53
N VAL A 42 27.87 13.73 5.44
CA VAL A 42 28.64 14.28 4.33
C VAL A 42 29.05 15.72 4.65
N PRO A 43 30.36 16.05 4.74
CA PRO A 43 30.79 17.40 5.05
C PRO A 43 30.37 18.42 3.98
N ALA A 44 29.89 19.58 4.43
CA ALA A 44 29.58 20.69 3.55
C ALA A 44 30.87 21.31 2.96
N ARG A 45 30.86 21.57 1.65
CA ARG A 45 31.93 22.21 0.89
C ARG A 45 31.49 23.52 0.20
N CYS A 46 30.19 23.71 0.06
CA CYS A 46 29.55 24.87 -0.55
C CYS A 46 28.08 24.98 -0.11
N VAL A 47 27.41 26.07 -0.50
CA VAL A 47 25.98 26.31 -0.24
C VAL A 47 25.09 25.13 -0.64
N VAL A 48 25.38 24.45 -1.74
CA VAL A 48 24.57 23.30 -2.19
C VAL A 48 24.72 22.14 -1.21
N SER A 49 25.94 21.70 -0.92
CA SER A 49 26.20 20.59 0.01
C SER A 49 25.74 20.86 1.45
N ALA A 50 25.73 22.13 1.87
CA ALA A 50 25.23 22.52 3.20
C ALA A 50 23.70 22.38 3.32
N ASN A 51 22.97 22.45 2.20
CA ASN A 51 21.52 22.52 2.18
C ASN A 51 20.84 21.30 1.53
N ALA A 52 21.59 20.49 0.78
CA ALA A 52 21.05 19.36 0.01
C ALA A 52 20.22 18.40 0.87
N CYS A 53 20.69 18.06 2.09
CA CYS A 53 20.00 17.10 2.95
C CYS A 53 18.58 17.54 3.33
N TRP A 54 18.41 18.76 3.86
CA TRP A 54 17.09 19.23 4.29
C TRP A 54 16.20 19.58 3.10
N TYR A 55 16.78 20.13 2.03
CA TYR A 55 16.01 20.54 0.86
C TYR A 55 15.45 19.33 0.11
N PHE A 56 16.28 18.32 -0.17
CA PHE A 56 15.78 17.09 -0.81
C PHE A 56 14.82 16.32 0.09
N LYS A 57 15.03 16.33 1.42
CA LYS A 57 14.05 15.78 2.35
C LYS A 57 12.69 16.45 2.20
N SER A 58 12.65 17.79 2.16
CA SER A 58 11.40 18.54 1.99
C SER A 58 10.70 18.21 0.67
N VAL A 59 11.44 18.16 -0.43
CA VAL A 59 10.87 17.82 -1.76
C VAL A 59 10.38 16.37 -1.79
N ALA A 60 11.11 15.44 -1.18
CA ALA A 60 10.71 14.05 -1.09
C ALA A 60 9.47 13.85 -0.20
N ASP A 61 9.39 14.55 0.93
CA ASP A 61 8.22 14.51 1.82
C ASP A 61 6.97 15.05 1.09
N GLU A 62 7.11 16.11 0.28
CA GLU A 62 6.02 16.62 -0.56
C GLU A 62 5.55 15.57 -1.58
N ALA A 63 6.48 14.93 -2.29
CA ALA A 63 6.16 13.89 -3.27
C ALA A 63 5.53 12.64 -2.63
N GLU A 64 6.02 12.25 -1.46
CA GLU A 64 5.44 11.15 -0.66
C GLU A 64 4.01 11.50 -0.24
N GLN A 65 3.78 12.70 0.29
CA GLN A 65 2.45 13.14 0.69
C GLN A 65 1.46 13.21 -0.49
N ALA A 66 1.91 13.67 -1.66
CA ALA A 66 1.09 13.64 -2.87
C ALA A 66 0.67 12.21 -3.24
N SER A 67 1.59 11.25 -3.16
CA SER A 67 1.32 9.83 -3.40
C SER A 67 0.33 9.27 -2.38
N LEU A 68 0.49 9.58 -1.09
CA LEU A 68 -0.42 9.17 -0.03
C LEU A 68 -1.83 9.74 -0.23
N ASN A 69 -1.95 10.99 -0.72
CA ASN A 69 -3.23 11.61 -1.02
C ASN A 69 -3.94 10.92 -2.19
N VAL A 70 -3.21 10.48 -3.22
CA VAL A 70 -3.78 9.66 -4.30
C VAL A 70 -4.33 8.37 -3.72
N LEU A 71 -3.51 7.62 -2.98
CA LEU A 71 -3.87 6.33 -2.40
C LEU A 71 -5.05 6.43 -1.41
N ALA A 72 -5.18 7.53 -0.68
CA ALA A 72 -6.26 7.75 0.27
C ALA A 72 -7.65 7.82 -0.39
N ARG A 73 -7.72 8.17 -1.68
CA ARG A 73 -8.98 8.26 -2.43
C ARG A 73 -9.53 6.89 -2.86
N HIS A 74 -8.71 5.84 -2.78
CA HIS A 74 -9.09 4.50 -3.19
C HIS A 74 -9.25 3.61 -1.96
N THR A 75 -10.41 2.96 -1.86
CA THR A 75 -10.66 1.91 -0.87
C THR A 75 -10.40 0.53 -1.47
N VAL A 76 -10.23 -0.49 -0.63
CA VAL A 76 -10.12 -1.89 -1.09
C VAL A 76 -11.36 -2.28 -1.92
N ALA A 77 -12.56 -1.86 -1.48
CA ALA A 77 -13.79 -2.12 -2.21
C ALA A 77 -13.78 -1.46 -3.61
N SER A 78 -13.53 -0.15 -3.68
CA SER A 78 -13.52 0.59 -4.96
C SER A 78 -12.40 0.13 -5.89
N ALA A 79 -11.24 -0.23 -5.33
CA ALA A 79 -10.12 -0.73 -6.13
C ALA A 79 -10.45 -2.10 -6.72
N LEU A 80 -11.05 -3.01 -5.93
CA LEU A 80 -11.49 -4.31 -6.43
C LEU A 80 -12.53 -4.18 -7.53
N GLU A 81 -13.49 -3.27 -7.37
CA GLU A 81 -14.48 -2.98 -8.41
C GLU A 81 -13.83 -2.45 -9.69
N ALA A 82 -12.94 -1.46 -9.58
CA ALA A 82 -12.22 -0.91 -10.72
C ALA A 82 -11.40 -1.98 -11.47
N VAL A 83 -10.70 -2.86 -10.72
CA VAL A 83 -9.94 -3.98 -11.30
C VAL A 83 -10.86 -4.94 -12.03
N LYS A 84 -11.98 -5.36 -11.42
CA LYS A 84 -12.95 -6.25 -12.06
C LYS A 84 -13.53 -5.67 -13.35
N ASN A 85 -13.84 -4.38 -13.34
CA ASN A 85 -14.43 -3.70 -14.49
C ASN A 85 -13.43 -3.53 -15.64
N ALA A 86 -12.13 -3.42 -15.33
CA ALA A 86 -11.06 -3.30 -16.30
C ALA A 86 -10.41 -4.65 -16.68
N ASP A 87 -10.82 -5.74 -16.04
CA ASP A 87 -10.19 -7.04 -16.23
C ASP A 87 -10.51 -7.63 -17.61
N THR A 88 -9.46 -7.98 -18.34
CA THR A 88 -9.54 -8.67 -19.63
C THR A 88 -8.73 -9.98 -19.62
N SER A 89 -8.26 -10.41 -18.46
CA SER A 89 -7.35 -11.56 -18.33
C SER A 89 -8.03 -12.91 -18.61
N GLY A 90 -9.37 -12.97 -18.52
CA GLY A 90 -10.12 -14.23 -18.59
C GLY A 90 -9.94 -15.11 -17.36
N CYS A 91 -9.33 -14.59 -16.28
CA CYS A 91 -9.25 -15.28 -15.01
C CYS A 91 -10.64 -15.40 -14.35
N ASP A 92 -10.88 -16.51 -13.66
CA ASP A 92 -12.14 -16.68 -12.95
C ASP A 92 -12.25 -15.70 -11.77
N PRO A 93 -13.44 -15.14 -11.51
CA PRO A 93 -13.65 -14.26 -10.38
C PRO A 93 -13.40 -15.02 -9.06
N VAL A 94 -12.86 -14.32 -8.05
CA VAL A 94 -12.45 -14.88 -6.75
C VAL A 94 -13.48 -15.83 -6.10
N PRO A 95 -14.81 -15.54 -6.10
CA PRO A 95 -15.80 -16.48 -5.58
C PRO A 95 -15.84 -17.82 -6.32
N GLU A 96 -15.65 -17.80 -7.64
CA GLU A 96 -15.65 -19.00 -8.49
C GLU A 96 -14.36 -19.81 -8.29
N MET A 97 -13.22 -19.16 -8.06
CA MET A 97 -11.99 -19.83 -7.67
C MET A 97 -12.15 -20.62 -6.36
N ILE A 98 -12.73 -20.02 -5.32
CA ILE A 98 -12.98 -20.70 -4.03
C ILE A 98 -13.93 -21.90 -4.21
N ALA A 99 -14.98 -21.75 -5.02
CA ALA A 99 -15.92 -22.83 -5.30
C ALA A 99 -15.26 -24.01 -6.04
N ARG A 100 -14.34 -23.73 -6.98
CA ARG A 100 -13.54 -24.76 -7.67
C ARG A 100 -12.57 -25.46 -6.74
N PHE A 101 -11.84 -24.71 -5.92
CA PHE A 101 -10.95 -25.29 -4.90
C PHE A 101 -11.69 -26.22 -3.93
N LYS A 102 -12.91 -25.85 -3.50
CA LYS A 102 -13.75 -26.70 -2.64
C LYS A 102 -14.32 -27.94 -3.32
N LYS A 103 -14.40 -27.97 -4.66
CA LYS A 103 -14.84 -29.15 -5.43
C LYS A 103 -13.69 -30.12 -5.73
N ALA A 104 -12.44 -29.64 -5.67
CA ALA A 104 -11.24 -30.40 -6.02
C ALA A 104 -10.61 -31.15 -4.82
N HIS A 105 -11.16 -30.97 -3.62
CA HIS A 105 -10.72 -31.56 -2.35
C HIS A 105 -11.94 -32.07 -1.57
#